data_AF-X1CV12-F1
#
_entry.id   AF-X1CV12-F1
#
_cell.length_a   1.000
_cell.length_b   1.000
_cell.length_c   1.000
_cell.angle_alpha   90.00
_cell.angle_beta   90.00
_cell.angle_gamma   90.00
#
_symmetry.space_group_name_H-M   'P 1'
#
loop_
_entity.id
_entity.type
_entity.pdbx_description
1 polymer ?
#
loop_
_entity_poly.entity_id
_entity_poly.type
_entity_poly.pdbx_seq_one_letter_code
_entity_poly.pdbx_strand_id
1 'polypeptide(L)'
;VYEIDGELLILKIKTHLNEKKNLIVKNDSRLNFTNFNYPIPKYPSQYIMSLRKYLKNRRILSVIQHNFDRIIIFELSNMEGNSWKFIVELFNKGNYILLDENNIVKIAKRYSKYRDRDILANRQFY
;
A
#
# COMPACT_ATOMS: atom_id res chain seq x y z
N VAL A 1 8.84 4.13 1.70
CA VAL A 1 7.64 3.71 2.46
C VAL A 1 7.96 3.76 3.94
N TYR A 2 7.17 4.47 4.72
CA TYR A 2 7.37 4.63 6.17
C TYR A 2 6.03 4.51 6.87
N GLU A 3 6.05 4.26 8.17
CA GLU A 3 4.87 4.24 9.02
C GLU A 3 5.18 5.03 10.28
N ILE A 4 4.20 5.78 10.78
CA ILE A 4 4.28 6.57 12.01
C ILE A 4 3.13 6.12 12.90
N ASP A 5 3.49 5.70 14.12
CA ASP A 5 2.59 5.25 15.19
C ASP A 5 1.55 4.19 14.78
N GLY A 6 1.81 3.46 13.69
CA GLY A 6 0.88 2.45 13.17
C GLY A 6 -0.37 3.00 12.47
N GLU A 7 -0.47 4.32 12.32
CA GLU A 7 -1.67 5.00 11.81
C GLU A 7 -1.45 5.73 10.49
N LEU A 8 -0.22 6.21 10.24
CA LEU A 8 0.08 7.03 9.09
C LEU A 8 1.17 6.37 8.23
N LEU A 9 0.77 5.87 7.07
CA LEU A 9 1.67 5.34 6.05
C LEU A 9 2.14 6.48 5.14
N ILE A 10 3.44 6.55 4.87
CA ILE A 10 4.04 7.53 3.96
C ILE A 10 4.64 6.79 2.76
N LEU A 11 4.09 7.04 1.59
CA LEU A 11 4.64 6.62 0.30
C LEU A 11 5.42 7.79 -0.29
N LYS A 12 6.75 7.64 -0.39
CA LYS A 12 7.59 8.58 -1.12
C LYS A 12 7.61 8.15 -2.58
N ILE A 13 7.04 8.97 -3.44
CA ILE A 13 6.87 8.68 -4.87
C ILE A 13 7.80 9.60 -5.65
N LYS A 14 8.53 9.02 -6.61
CA LYS A 14 9.31 9.76 -7.59
C LYS A 14 8.48 9.85 -8.87
N THR A 15 8.17 11.07 -9.31
CA THR A 15 7.37 11.28 -10.52
C THR A 15 8.22 11.13 -11.79
N HIS A 16 7.58 11.06 -12.95
CA HIS A 16 8.26 11.05 -14.24
C HIS A 16 9.07 12.33 -14.49
N LEU A 17 8.68 13.46 -13.86
CA LEU A 17 9.42 14.72 -13.85
C LEU A 17 10.57 14.76 -12.83
N ASN A 18 10.98 13.61 -12.28
CA ASN A 18 12.05 13.51 -11.28
C ASN A 18 11.74 14.21 -9.94
N GLU A 19 10.50 14.61 -9.68
CA GLU A 19 10.07 15.22 -8.43
C GLU A 19 9.82 14.18 -7.35
N LYS A 20 10.10 14.53 -6.09
CA LYS A 20 9.72 13.71 -4.92
C LYS A 20 8.41 14.23 -4.34
N LYS A 21 7.37 13.40 -4.31
CA LYS A 21 6.11 13.69 -3.63
C LYS A 21 5.95 12.73 -2.44
N ASN A 22 5.50 13.26 -1.31
CA ASN A 22 5.09 12.45 -0.17
C ASN A 22 3.57 12.30 -0.22
N LEU A 23 3.12 11.08 -0.45
CA LEU A 23 1.72 10.71 -0.30
C LEU A 23 1.53 10.10 1.09
N ILE A 24 0.60 10.65 1.86
CA ILE A 24 0.25 10.13 3.18
C ILE A 24 -1.09 9.43 3.12
N VAL A 25 -1.17 8.34 3.88
CA VAL A 25 -2.38 7.54 4.06
C VAL A 25 -2.64 7.44 5.55
N LYS A 26 -3.68 8.12 6.01
CA LYS A 26 -4.21 7.95 7.37
C LYS A 26 -5.18 6.78 7.30
N ASN A 27 -4.89 5.74 8.08
CA ASN A 27 -5.51 4.41 8.03
C ASN A 27 -7.05 4.36 8.06
N ASP A 28 -7.74 5.37 8.56
CA ASP A 28 -9.19 5.36 8.79
C ASP A 28 -9.99 6.44 8.05
N SER A 29 -9.30 7.31 7.29
CA SER A 29 -9.91 8.58 6.89
C SER A 29 -9.48 9.10 5.52
N ARG A 30 -8.18 9.29 5.27
CA ARG A 30 -7.75 10.09 4.12
C ARG A 30 -6.45 9.64 3.45
N LEU A 31 -6.33 10.06 2.21
CA LEU A 31 -5.13 9.97 1.39
C LEU A 31 -4.91 11.32 0.70
N ASN A 32 -3.71 11.90 0.84
CA ASN A 32 -3.38 13.18 0.18
C ASN A 32 -1.87 13.38 0.07
N PHE A 33 -1.46 14.28 -0.81
CA PHE A 33 -0.08 14.75 -0.85
C PHE A 33 0.21 15.75 0.27
N THR A 34 1.48 15.82 0.68
CA THR A 34 1.93 16.77 1.69
C THR A 34 3.37 17.19 1.47
N ASN A 35 3.68 18.43 1.86
CA ASN A 35 5.05 18.94 1.98
C ASN A 35 5.55 18.87 3.43
N PHE A 36 4.73 18.44 4.38
CA PHE A 36 5.12 18.32 5.78
C PHE A 36 6.16 17.22 5.95
N ASN A 37 7.23 17.53 6.68
CA ASN A 37 8.29 16.58 6.98
C ASN A 37 8.00 15.85 8.28
N TYR A 38 7.33 14.70 8.19
CA TYR A 38 7.00 13.91 9.37
C TYR A 38 8.24 13.26 10.03
N PRO A 39 8.25 13.12 11.37
CA PRO A 39 9.32 12.43 12.09
C PRO A 39 9.27 10.93 11.79
N ILE A 40 10.14 10.47 10.90
CA ILE A 40 10.23 9.06 10.54
C ILE A 40 10.90 8.28 11.69
N PRO A 41 10.31 7.18 12.18
CA PRO A 41 10.93 6.38 13.24
C PRO A 41 12.24 5.76 12.76
N LYS A 42 13.22 5.69 13.69
CA LYS A 42 14.54 5.12 13.43
C LYS A 42 14.48 3.65 13.00
N TYR A 43 13.58 2.88 13.61
CA TYR A 43 13.43 1.45 13.37
C TYR A 43 12.07 1.17 12.70
N PRO A 44 12.03 0.78 11.41
CA PRO A 44 10.79 0.40 10.76
C PRO A 44 10.29 -0.95 11.28
N SER A 45 8.97 -1.14 11.30
CA SER A 45 8.37 -2.46 11.57
C SER A 45 8.74 -3.46 10.48
N GLN A 46 8.74 -4.76 10.81
CA GLN A 46 9.02 -5.83 9.84
C GLN A 46 8.07 -5.78 8.63
N TYR A 47 6.80 -5.47 8.87
CA TYR A 47 5.82 -5.22 7.82
C TYR A 47 6.28 -4.15 6.83
N ILE A 48 6.74 -2.99 7.34
CA ILE A 48 7.22 -1.88 6.49
C ILE A 48 8.50 -2.25 5.75
N MET A 49 9.40 -3.02 6.38
CA MET A 49 10.60 -3.52 5.70
C MET A 49 10.23 -4.43 4.52
N SER A 50 9.31 -5.37 4.72
CA SER A 50 8.83 -6.26 3.66
C SER A 50 8.08 -5.49 2.57
N LEU A 51 7.20 -4.56 2.94
CA LEU A 51 6.50 -3.71 1.98
C LEU A 51 7.48 -2.86 1.16
N ARG A 52 8.54 -2.32 1.77
CA ARG A 52 9.64 -1.64 1.04
C ARG A 52 10.32 -2.58 0.05
N LYS A 53 10.66 -3.80 0.46
CA LYS A 53 11.30 -4.79 -0.41
C LYS A 53 10.46 -5.04 -1.65
N TYR A 54 9.16 -5.26 -1.47
CA TYR A 54 8.29 -5.53 -2.61
C TYR A 54 8.00 -4.30 -3.46
N LEU A 55 7.77 -3.12 -2.88
CA LEU A 55 7.43 -1.90 -3.63
C LEU A 55 8.63 -1.22 -4.29
N LYS A 56 9.86 -1.62 -3.95
CA LYS A 56 11.08 -1.02 -4.50
C LYS A 56 11.09 -1.14 -6.03
N ASN A 57 11.38 -0.02 -6.71
CA ASN A 57 11.51 0.09 -8.16
C ASN A 57 10.24 -0.27 -8.96
N ARG A 58 9.06 -0.32 -8.32
CA ARG A 58 7.80 -0.49 -9.04
C ARG A 58 7.28 0.85 -9.56
N ARG A 59 6.71 0.83 -10.76
CA ARG A 59 6.04 1.99 -11.36
C ARG A 59 4.56 1.93 -11.05
N ILE A 60 3.98 3.03 -10.57
CA ILE A 60 2.53 3.17 -10.46
C ILE A 60 1.98 3.38 -11.87
N LEU A 61 1.10 2.49 -12.31
CA LEU A 61 0.45 2.53 -13.63
C LEU A 61 -0.87 3.29 -13.56
N SER A 62 -1.66 3.00 -12.53
CA SER A 62 -2.96 3.62 -12.30
C SER A 62 -3.27 3.67 -10.80
N VAL A 63 -4.22 4.53 -10.44
CA VAL A 63 -4.78 4.62 -9.09
C VAL A 63 -6.29 4.66 -9.24
N ILE A 64 -6.97 3.65 -8.71
CA ILE A 64 -8.39 3.41 -8.95
C ILE A 64 -9.12 3.30 -7.61
N GLN A 65 -10.30 3.91 -7.51
CA GLN A 65 -11.20 3.65 -6.39
C GLN A 65 -12.05 2.41 -6.70
N HIS A 66 -12.13 1.48 -5.76
CA HIS A 66 -13.00 0.32 -5.91
C HIS A 66 -14.45 0.71 -5.56
N ASN A 67 -15.32 0.71 -6.57
CA ASN A 67 -16.73 1.09 -6.44
C ASN A 67 -16.88 2.45 -5.71
N PHE A 68 -17.84 2.54 -4.79
CA PHE A 68 -18.03 3.72 -3.92
C PHE A 68 -17.46 3.50 -2.51
N ASP A 69 -16.58 2.51 -2.35
CA ASP A 69 -15.95 2.21 -1.06
C ASP A 69 -14.68 3.02 -0.85
N ARG A 70 -14.26 3.11 0.41
CA ARG A 70 -12.99 3.74 0.82
C ARG A 70 -11.81 2.79 0.61
N ILE A 71 -11.70 2.24 -0.59
CA ILE A 71 -10.66 1.31 -1.03
C ILE A 71 -9.97 1.89 -2.27
N ILE A 72 -8.66 2.09 -2.16
CA ILE A 72 -7.82 2.58 -3.25
C ILE A 72 -6.92 1.44 -3.72
N ILE A 73 -6.89 1.21 -5.03
CA ILE A 73 -6.05 0.20 -5.68
C ILE A 73 -5.00 0.94 -6.50
N PHE A 74 -3.74 0.74 -6.14
CA PHE A 74 -2.60 1.12 -6.97
C PHE A 74 -2.24 -0.07 -7.85
N GLU A 75 -2.35 0.09 -9.15
CA GLU A 75 -1.78 -0.87 -10.10
C GLU A 75 -0.32 -0.54 -10.32
N LEU A 76 0.53 -1.56 -10.22
CA LEU A 76 1.97 -1.43 -10.22
C LEU A 76 2.58 -2.34 -11.28
N SER A 77 3.60 -1.91 -12.00
CA SER A 77 4.46 -2.83 -12.77
C SER A 77 5.69 -3.22 -11.97
N ASN A 78 6.10 -4.50 -12.04
CA ASN A 78 7.48 -4.90 -11.70
C ASN A 78 8.45 -4.55 -12.86
N MET A 79 9.74 -4.85 -12.68
CA MET A 79 10.76 -4.64 -13.73
C MET A 79 10.55 -5.55 -14.96
N GLU A 80 9.84 -6.65 -14.81
CA GLU A 80 9.53 -7.64 -15.86
C GLU A 80 8.20 -7.33 -16.58
N GLY A 81 7.48 -6.27 -16.17
CA GLY A 81 6.17 -5.89 -16.73
C GLY A 81 4.95 -6.56 -16.07
N ASN A 82 5.13 -7.47 -15.11
CA ASN A 82 4.04 -8.13 -14.41
C ASN A 82 3.24 -7.14 -13.55
N SER A 83 1.92 -7.21 -13.67
CA SER A 83 0.98 -6.35 -12.93
C SER A 83 0.86 -6.80 -11.48
N TRP A 84 1.04 -5.89 -10.53
CA TRP A 84 0.84 -6.11 -9.10
C TRP A 84 -0.15 -5.10 -8.58
N LYS A 85 -0.81 -5.40 -7.46
CA LYS A 85 -1.77 -4.48 -6.85
C LYS A 85 -1.37 -4.16 -5.43
N PHE A 86 -1.33 -2.87 -5.10
CA PHE A 86 -1.26 -2.41 -3.72
C PHE A 86 -2.60 -1.81 -3.33
N ILE A 87 -3.33 -2.53 -2.48
CA ILE A 87 -4.67 -2.18 -2.01
C ILE A 87 -4.54 -1.46 -0.67
N VAL A 88 -5.23 -0.33 -0.56
CA VAL A 88 -5.30 0.52 0.62
C VAL A 88 -6.76 0.62 1.04
N GLU A 89 -7.08 0.05 2.20
CA GLU A 89 -8.39 0.12 2.83
C GLU A 89 -8.36 1.20 3.92
N LEU A 90 -9.25 2.20 3.83
CA LEU A 90 -9.31 3.37 4.73
C LEU A 90 -10.48 3.32 5.72
N PHE A 91 -10.85 2.12 6.15
CA PHE A 91 -11.93 1.91 7.13
C PHE A 91 -11.43 1.07 8.30
N ASN A 92 -12.15 1.10 9.42
CA ASN A 92 -11.75 0.48 10.68
C ASN A 92 -10.33 0.93 11.09
N LYS A 93 -9.39 0.00 11.28
CA LYS A 93 -7.98 0.29 11.61
C LYS A 93 -7.08 0.46 10.37
N GLY A 94 -7.69 0.48 9.19
CA GLY A 94 -7.05 0.44 7.87
C GLY A 94 -6.37 -0.89 7.55
N ASN A 95 -6.15 -1.13 6.26
CA ASN A 95 -5.34 -2.25 5.80
C ASN A 95 -4.55 -1.89 4.55
N TYR A 96 -3.40 -2.53 4.41
CA TYR A 96 -2.45 -2.28 3.33
C TYR A 96 -2.00 -3.64 2.83
N ILE A 97 -2.45 -4.00 1.63
CA ILE A 97 -2.38 -5.36 1.11
C ILE A 97 -1.63 -5.30 -0.23
N LEU A 98 -0.64 -6.15 -0.38
CA LEU A 98 0.10 -6.28 -1.62
C LEU A 98 -0.18 -7.63 -2.25
N LEU A 99 -0.62 -7.59 -3.50
CA LEU A 99 -0.92 -8.75 -4.33
C LEU A 99 0.09 -8.85 -5.47
N ASP A 100 0.42 -10.08 -5.85
CA ASP A 100 1.18 -10.36 -7.07
C ASP A 100 0.30 -10.41 -8.33
N GLU A 101 0.91 -10.79 -9.45
CA GLU A 101 0.25 -10.94 -10.75
C GLU A 101 -0.89 -11.94 -10.80
N ASN A 102 -0.91 -12.90 -9.88
CA ASN A 102 -1.97 -13.89 -9.78
C ASN A 102 -3.04 -13.46 -8.76
N ASN A 103 -2.99 -12.23 -8.23
CA ASN A 103 -3.76 -11.75 -7.09
C ASN A 103 -3.52 -12.56 -5.80
N ILE A 104 -2.32 -13.13 -5.61
CA ILE A 104 -1.95 -13.81 -4.37
C ILE A 104 -1.44 -12.78 -3.36
N VAL A 105 -1.95 -12.82 -2.14
CA VAL A 105 -1.51 -11.94 -1.04
C VAL A 105 -0.06 -12.25 -0.66
N LYS A 106 0.86 -11.34 -1.01
CA LYS A 106 2.27 -11.43 -0.59
C LYS A 106 2.49 -10.86 0.79
N ILE A 107 1.84 -9.75 1.11
CA ILE A 107 1.87 -9.19 2.45
C ILE A 107 0.62 -8.36 2.73
N ALA A 108 0.11 -8.46 3.95
CA ALA A 108 -0.96 -7.61 4.46
C ALA A 108 -0.55 -7.02 5.82
N LYS A 109 -0.95 -5.78 6.11
CA LYS A 109 -0.74 -5.20 7.44
C LYS A 109 -1.54 -5.96 8.48
N ARG A 110 -2.75 -6.39 8.11
CA ARG A 110 -3.67 -7.17 8.93
C ARG A 110 -4.20 -8.34 8.10
N TYR A 111 -3.93 -9.55 8.58
CA TYR A 111 -4.52 -10.77 8.05
C TYR A 111 -5.80 -11.08 8.81
N SER A 112 -6.83 -11.51 8.09
CA SER A 112 -8.17 -11.69 8.65
C SER A 112 -9.01 -12.56 7.73
N LYS A 113 -9.90 -13.35 8.33
CA LYS A 113 -10.97 -14.04 7.60
C LYS A 113 -12.25 -13.24 7.76
N TYR A 114 -12.89 -12.90 6.65
CA TYR A 114 -14.22 -12.33 6.64
C TYR A 114 -15.21 -13.39 6.13
N ARG A 115 -16.51 -13.09 6.23
CA ARG A 115 -17.55 -13.98 5.72
C ARG A 115 -17.38 -14.26 4.22
N ASP A 116 -17.08 -13.21 3.45
CA ASP A 116 -17.11 -13.27 1.98
C ASP A 116 -15.71 -13.21 1.34
N ARG A 117 -14.65 -12.97 2.13
CA ARG A 117 -13.27 -12.90 1.63
C ARG A 117 -12.22 -13.21 2.69
N ASP A 118 -11.09 -13.74 2.26
CA ASP A 118 -9.95 -14.04 3.11
C ASP A 118 -8.76 -13.14 2.75
N ILE A 119 -8.13 -12.58 3.78
CA ILE A 119 -6.83 -11.90 3.67
C ILE A 119 -5.81 -12.77 4.40
N LEU A 120 -5.23 -13.72 3.68
CA LEU A 120 -4.29 -14.72 4.20
C LEU A 120 -3.03 -14.75 3.34
N ALA A 121 -1.86 -14.91 3.97
CA ALA A 121 -0.61 -14.98 3.25
C ALA A 121 -0.59 -16.15 2.25
N ASN A 122 -0.10 -15.90 1.04
CA ASN A 122 -0.01 -16.87 -0.05
C ASN A 122 -1.35 -17.50 -0.45
N ARG A 123 -2.46 -16.79 -0.24
CA ARG A 123 -3.78 -17.17 -0.73
C ARG A 123 -4.27 -16.17 -1.78
N GLN A 124 -5.15 -16.65 -2.65
CA GLN A 124 -5.85 -15.83 -3.62
C GLN A 124 -6.69 -14.77 -2.91
N PHE A 125 -6.56 -13.52 -3.35
CA PHE A 125 -7.43 -12.43 -2.95
C PHE A 125 -8.59 -12.36 -3.94
N TYR A 126 -9.81 -12.41 -3.42
CA TYR A 126 -11.06 -12.32 -4.17
C TYR A 126 -11.71 -10.95 -3.95
#